data_AF-A0A447QNP5-F1
#
_entry.id   AF-A0A447QNP5-F1
#
_cell.length_a   1.000
_cell.length_b   1.000
_cell.length_c   1.000
_cell.angle_alpha   90.00
_cell.angle_beta   90.00
_cell.angle_gamma   90.00
#
_symmetry.space_group_name_H-M   'P 1'
#
loop_
_entity.id
_entity.type
_entity.pdbx_description
1 polymer ?
#
loop_
_entity_poly.entity_id
_entity_poly.type
_entity_poly.pdbx_seq_one_letter_code
_entity_poly.pdbx_strand_id
1 'polypeptide(L)' 'MAAASLALSAQELAAIEAVFPQQAAAGARYGQESMGYVNR' A
#
# COMPACT_ATOMS: atom_id res chain seq x y z
N MET A 1 -13.15 13.61 16.54
CA MET A 1 -13.01 13.44 15.08
C MET A 1 -13.42 12.03 14.74
N ALA A 2 -14.51 11.83 14.02
CA ALA A 2 -14.84 10.53 13.46
C ALA A 2 -14.10 10.41 12.13
N ALA A 3 -13.29 9.36 11.95
CA ALA A 3 -12.81 9.00 10.62
C ALA A 3 -14.06 8.79 9.77
N ALA A 4 -14.22 9.56 8.70
CA ALA A 4 -15.27 9.30 7.73
C ALA A 4 -15.13 7.83 7.32
N SER A 5 -16.23 7.08 7.36
CA SER A 5 -16.29 5.70 6.86
C SER A 5 -16.20 5.74 5.33
N LEU A 6 -15.06 6.17 4.83
CA LEU A 6 -14.72 6.18 3.42
C LEU A 6 -14.10 4.81 3.13
N ALA A 7 -14.85 3.98 2.41
CA ALA A 7 -14.35 2.73 1.88
C ALA A 7 -14.08 2.91 0.39
N LEU A 8 -12.90 2.51 -0.07
CA LEU A 8 -12.57 2.48 -1.49
C LEU A 8 -13.32 1.34 -2.17
N SER A 9 -13.80 1.58 -3.38
CA SER A 9 -14.21 0.49 -4.28
C SER A 9 -12.99 -0.34 -4.69
N ALA A 10 -13.26 -1.57 -5.14
CA ALA A 10 -12.20 -2.45 -5.66
C ALA A 10 -11.42 -1.81 -6.84
N GLN A 11 -12.10 -0.98 -7.63
CA GLN A 11 -11.49 -0.33 -8.80
C GLN A 11 -10.58 0.83 -8.38
N GLU A 12 -10.97 1.62 -7.38
CA GLU A 12 -10.13 2.67 -6.81
C GLU A 12 -8.90 2.08 -6.10
N LEU A 13 -9.08 0.98 -5.36
CA LEU A 13 -7.96 0.28 -4.73
C LEU A 13 -6.97 -0.27 -5.77
N ALA A 14 -7.47 -0.88 -6.85
CA ALA A 14 -6.62 -1.37 -7.94
C ALA A 14 -5.85 -0.23 -8.64
N ALA A 15 -6.47 0.94 -8.80
CA ALA A 15 -5.80 2.11 -9.38
C ALA A 15 -4.65 2.62 -8.48
N ILE A 16 -4.81 2.54 -7.16
CA ILE A 16 -3.75 2.88 -6.21
C ILE A 16 -2.61 1.89 -6.29
N GLU A 17 -2.89 0.59 -6.24
CA GLU A 17 -1.87 -0.48 -6.31
C GLU A 17 -1.05 -0.44 -7.61
N ALA A 18 -1.65 0.02 -8.73
CA ALA A 18 -0.93 0.19 -9.99
C ALA A 18 0.16 1.27 -9.93
N VAL A 19 0.02 2.27 -9.05
CA VAL A 19 0.98 3.37 -8.86
C VAL A 19 1.89 3.12 -7.67
N PHE A 20 1.33 2.57 -6.59
CA PHE A 20 1.99 2.31 -5.31
C PHE A 20 1.79 0.84 -4.93
N PRO A 21 2.54 -0.09 -5.55
CA PRO A 21 2.35 -1.50 -5.26
C PRO A 21 2.71 -1.79 -3.81
N GLN A 22 1.90 -2.61 -3.15
CA GLN A 22 2.09 -2.98 -1.74
C GLN A 22 3.47 -3.56 -1.46
N GLN A 23 4.07 -4.27 -2.41
CA GLN A 23 5.44 -4.80 -2.28
C GLN A 23 6.54 -3.79 -2.64
N ALA A 24 6.26 -2.53 -2.94
CA ALA A 24 7.30 -1.55 -3.25
C ALA A 24 8.31 -1.42 -2.10
N ALA A 25 9.60 -1.48 -2.43
CA ALA A 25 10.66 -1.20 -1.48
C ALA A 25 10.71 0.31 -1.21
N ALA A 26 10.88 0.73 0.05
CA ALA A 26 11.13 2.14 0.37
C ALA A 26 12.60 2.50 0.09
N GLY A 27 12.98 2.38 -1.18
CA GLY A 27 14.33 2.63 -1.68
C GLY A 27 15.38 1.68 -1.09
N ALA A 28 16.65 2.11 -1.13
CA ALA A 28 17.79 1.29 -0.72
C ALA A 28 17.82 0.93 0.77
N ARG A 29 16.98 1.57 1.60
CA ARG A 29 17.00 1.40 3.06
C ARG A 29 16.23 0.18 3.52
N TYR A 30 15.17 -0.19 2.80
CA TYR A 30 14.32 -1.34 3.10
C TYR A 30 13.99 -2.07 1.81
N GLY A 31 14.74 -3.14 1.54
CA GLY A 31 14.51 -4.00 0.38
C GLY A 31 13.17 -4.73 0.43
N GLN A 32 12.82 -5.37 -0.68
CA GLN A 32 11.57 -6.11 -0.87
C GLN A 32 11.28 -7.10 0.27
N GLU A 33 12.31 -7.84 0.71
CA GLU A 33 12.18 -8.85 1.77
C GLU A 33 11.78 -8.22 3.11
N SER A 34 12.36 -7.08 3.48
CA SER A 34 12.02 -6.35 4.71
C SER A 34 10.62 -5.74 4.64
N MET A 35 10.21 -5.26 3.46
CA MET A 35 8.87 -4.71 3.26
C MET A 35 7.77 -5.78 3.33
N GLY A 36 8.06 -7.02 2.95
CA GLY A 36 7.11 -8.14 3.10
C GLY A 36 6.68 -8.42 4.54
N TYR A 37 7.47 -8.02 5.55
CA TYR A 37 7.08 -8.11 6.96
C TYR A 37 6.22 -6.92 7.43
N VAL A 38 6.37 -5.76 6.80
CA VAL A 38 5.67 -4.52 7.18
C VAL A 38 4.33 -4.38 6.48
N ASN A 39 4.26 -4.80 5.21
CA ASN A 39 3.09 -4.64 4.35
C ASN A 39 2.15 -5.86 4.41
N ARG A 40 2.17 -6.58 5.53
CA ARG A 40 1.31 -7.73 5.79
C ARG A 40 0.08 -7.30 6.58
#